data_AF-A0A6C0DDI2-F1
#
_entry.id   AF-A0A6C0DDI2-F1
#
_cell.length_a   1.000
_cell.length_b   1.000
_cell.length_c   1.000
_cell.angle_alpha   90.00
_cell.angle_beta   90.00
_cell.angle_gamma   90.00
#
_symmetry.space_group_name_H-M   'P 1'
#
loop_
_entity.id
_entity.type
_entity.pdbx_description
1 polymer ?
#
loop_
_entity_poly.entity_id
_entity_poly.type
_entity_poly.pdbx_seq_one_letter_code
_entity_poly.pdbx_strand_id
1 'polypeptide(L)'
;MIQEKHCYIRRAGKQWELAKSHHERALEAYLSLDGEPGSDECIRVPHVSGGDFVGYFSRVNEHMSRYRDEYGNLVDIMMSTPSFVSHVSRIVDCY
;
A
#
# COMPACT_ATOMS: atom_id res chain seq x y z
N MET A 1 -17.67 0.95 18.07
CA MET A 1 -16.77 -0.15 17.65
C MET A 1 -15.69 0.46 16.79
N ILE A 2 -14.43 0.45 17.24
CA ILE A 2 -13.30 0.85 16.39
C ILE A 2 -13.06 -0.33 15.46
N GLN A 3 -13.28 -0.17 14.16
CA GLN A 3 -12.92 -1.21 13.19
C GLN A 3 -11.40 -1.20 13.05
N GLU A 4 -10.79 -2.38 13.13
CA GLU A 4 -9.35 -2.52 12.90
C GLU A 4 -9.00 -2.13 11.47
N LYS A 5 -7.90 -1.40 11.32
CA LYS A 5 -7.34 -1.07 10.01
C LYS A 5 -6.45 -2.22 9.57
N HIS A 6 -6.52 -2.56 8.29
CA HIS A 6 -5.63 -3.53 7.66
C HIS A 6 -4.93 -2.87 6.47
N CYS A 7 -3.80 -3.46 6.07
CA CYS A 7 -3.13 -3.10 4.84
C CYS A 7 -3.84 -3.74 3.64
N TYR A 8 -4.16 -2.94 2.64
CA TYR A 8 -4.74 -3.39 1.38
C TYR A 8 -3.87 -2.95 0.22
N ILE A 9 -3.77 -3.81 -0.80
CA ILE A 9 -3.07 -3.53 -2.05
C ILE A 9 -4.01 -3.69 -3.23
N ARG A 10 -3.74 -2.96 -4.30
CA ARG A 10 -4.42 -3.10 -5.58
C ARG A 10 -3.43 -3.01 -6.73
N ARG A 11 -3.48 -4.01 -7.60
CA ARG A 11 -2.73 -4.05 -8.86
C ARG A 11 -3.59 -3.50 -9.99
N ALA A 12 -2.95 -3.05 -11.07
CA ALA A 12 -3.65 -2.58 -12.26
C ALA A 12 -4.67 -3.61 -12.77
N GLY A 13 -5.92 -3.16 -12.96
CA GLY A 13 -7.02 -4.02 -13.41
C GLY A 13 -7.49 -5.09 -12.41
N LYS A 14 -7.05 -5.02 -11.15
CA LYS A 14 -7.48 -5.92 -10.07
C LYS A 14 -8.29 -5.17 -9.02
N GLN A 15 -9.04 -5.93 -8.22
CA GLN A 15 -9.71 -5.43 -7.03
C GLN A 15 -8.71 -5.26 -5.87
N TRP A 16 -9.12 -4.52 -4.84
CA TRP A 16 -8.37 -4.42 -3.59
C TRP A 16 -8.35 -5.75 -2.86
N GLU A 17 -7.18 -6.16 -2.40
CA GLU A 17 -6.98 -7.39 -1.63
C GLU A 17 -6.20 -7.10 -0.35
N LEU A 18 -6.36 -7.97 0.66
CA LEU A 18 -5.56 -7.91 1.87
C LEU A 18 -4.09 -8.11 1.53
N ALA A 19 -3.25 -7.20 2.01
CA ALA A 19 -1.83 -7.26 1.77
C ALA A 19 -1.16 -8.28 2.69
N LYS A 20 0.00 -8.79 2.25
CA LYS A 20 0.89 -9.58 3.11
C LYS A 20 1.62 -8.67 4.13
N SER A 21 2.08 -9.25 5.23
CA SER A 21 2.74 -8.54 6.34
C SER A 21 3.92 -7.65 5.95
N HIS A 22 4.69 -8.03 4.92
CA HIS A 22 5.80 -7.17 4.45
C HIS A 22 5.32 -5.88 3.79
N HIS A 23 4.15 -5.88 3.14
CA HIS A 23 3.58 -4.65 2.56
C HIS A 23 3.13 -3.70 3.66
N GLU A 24 2.50 -4.23 4.71
CA GLU A 24 2.09 -3.46 5.88
C GLU A 24 3.29 -2.80 6.53
N ARG A 25 4.32 -3.58 6.86
CA ARG A 25 5.57 -3.07 7.44
C ARG A 25 6.27 -2.04 6.55
N ALA A 26 6.27 -2.25 5.23
CA ALA A 26 6.85 -1.30 4.30
C ALA A 26 6.04 0.01 4.23
N LEU A 27 4.71 -0.08 4.23
CA LEU A 27 3.86 1.10 4.26
C LEU A 27 4.01 1.87 5.57
N GLU A 28 4.03 1.18 6.72
CA GLU A 28 4.25 1.82 8.02
C GLU A 28 5.61 2.50 8.08
N ALA A 29 6.67 1.86 7.58
CA ALA A 29 7.99 2.47 7.49
C ALA A 29 7.98 3.74 6.61
N TYR A 30 7.32 3.70 5.45
CA TYR A 30 7.14 4.86 4.59
C TYR A 30 6.37 5.99 5.29
N LEU A 31 5.25 5.68 5.93
CA LEU A 31 4.40 6.66 6.63
C LEU A 31 5.07 7.25 7.88
N SER A 32 6.12 6.59 8.40
CA SER A 32 6.91 7.06 9.54
C SER A 32 8.10 7.93 9.13
N LEU A 33 8.36 8.11 7.83
CA LEU A 33 9.42 9.01 7.38
C LEU A 33 9.02 10.45 7.71
N ASP A 34 9.84 11.12 8.53
CA ASP A 34 9.69 12.53 8.82
C ASP A 34 10.02 13.36 7.57
N GLY A 35 9.07 14.17 7.10
CA GLY A 35 9.26 15.08 5.97
C GLY A 35 8.04 15.18 5.07
N GLU A 36 8.10 16.09 4.09
CA GLU A 36 7.13 16.09 2.99
C GLU A 36 7.26 14.76 2.23
N PRO A 37 6.14 14.09 1.90
CA PRO A 37 6.18 12.81 1.20
C PRO A 37 6.91 12.98 -0.13
N GLY A 38 8.10 12.39 -0.21
CA GLY A 38 8.91 12.37 -1.41
C GLY A 38 8.25 11.57 -2.53
N SER A 39 8.70 11.83 -3.75
CA SER A 39 8.45 10.96 -4.89
C SER A 39 9.54 9.89 -4.95
N ASP A 40 9.15 8.61 -4.98
CA ASP A 40 10.06 7.46 -5.20
C ASP A 40 10.95 7.09 -3.99
N GLU A 41 10.44 7.23 -2.77
CA GLU A 41 11.12 6.84 -1.52
C GLU A 41 11.37 5.33 -1.46
N CYS A 42 12.63 4.92 -1.36
CA CYS A 42 13.00 3.51 -1.34
C CYS A 42 12.84 2.92 0.06
N ILE A 43 11.90 2.00 0.21
CA ILE A 43 11.67 1.25 1.44
C ILE A 43 12.12 -0.19 1.27
N ARG A 44 12.94 -0.65 2.21
CA ARG A 44 13.42 -2.03 2.28
C ARG A 44 13.05 -2.63 3.63
N VAL A 45 12.32 -3.75 3.62
CA VAL A 45 11.96 -4.48 4.84
C VAL A 45 12.23 -5.98 4.69
N PRO A 46 12.62 -6.69 5.76
CA PRO A 46 12.83 -8.13 5.71
C PRO A 46 11.59 -8.90 5.30
N HIS A 47 11.72 -9.79 4.32
CA HIS A 47 10.64 -10.65 3.85
C HIS A 47 10.57 -11.97 4.65
N VAL A 48 9.37 -12.46 4.95
CA VAL A 48 9.16 -13.65 5.79
C VAL A 48 9.73 -14.95 5.21
N SER A 49 9.86 -15.03 3.89
CA SER A 49 10.44 -16.19 3.18
C SER A 49 11.96 -16.11 3.03
N GLY A 50 12.62 -15.12 3.64
CA GLY A 50 14.01 -14.77 3.39
C GLY A 50 14.17 -13.69 2.32
N GLY A 51 15.30 -12.98 2.35
CA GLY A 51 15.55 -11.80 1.53
C GLY A 51 14.83 -10.55 2.02
N ASP A 52 14.76 -9.52 1.17
CA ASP A 52 14.11 -8.26 1.47
C ASP A 52 13.03 -7.93 0.44
N PHE A 53 11.93 -7.37 0.92
CA PHE A 53 10.99 -6.64 0.08
C PHE A 53 11.56 -5.24 -0.14
N VAL A 54 11.62 -4.82 -1.41
CA VAL A 54 12.03 -3.48 -1.80
C VAL A 54 10.90 -2.86 -2.62
N GLY A 55 10.46 -1.66 -2.24
CA GLY A 55 9.46 -0.90 -2.98
C GLY A 55 9.80 0.58 -2.98
N TYR A 56 9.55 1.25 -4.10
CA TYR A 56 9.72 2.69 -4.24
C TYR A 56 8.37 3.37 -4.08
N PHE A 57 8.16 4.05 -2.95
CA PHE A 57 6.88 4.62 -2.55
C PHE A 57 6.73 6.07 -2.99
N SER A 58 5.49 6.42 -3.30
CA SER A 58 5.06 7.77 -3.59
C SER A 58 3.65 7.98 -3.06
N ARG A 59 3.32 9.19 -2.64
CA ARG A 59 1.99 9.52 -2.16
C ARG A 59 1.06 9.79 -3.34
N VAL A 60 -0.14 9.20 -3.32
CA VAL A 60 -1.19 9.53 -4.30
C VAL A 60 -2.16 10.54 -3.71
N ASN A 61 -2.59 10.35 -2.46
CA ASN A 61 -3.43 11.27 -1.71
C ASN A 61 -3.27 11.05 -0.19
N GLU A 62 -4.19 11.56 0.63
CA GLU A 62 -4.13 11.42 2.10
C GLU A 62 -4.34 9.99 2.62
N HIS A 63 -5.01 9.14 1.86
CA HIS A 63 -5.37 7.79 2.29
C HIS A 63 -4.63 6.70 1.53
N MET A 64 -4.03 7.04 0.38
CA MET A 64 -3.45 6.09 -0.55
C MET A 64 -2.04 6.49 -0.96
N SER A 65 -1.16 5.51 -0.94
CA SER A 65 0.17 5.56 -1.51
C SER A 65 0.27 4.59 -2.67
N ARG A 66 1.34 4.70 -3.44
CA ARG A 66 1.66 3.80 -4.53
C ARG A 66 3.12 3.40 -4.39
N TYR A 67 3.42 2.12 -4.54
CA TYR A 67 4.79 1.66 -4.69
C TYR A 67 5.02 1.02 -6.05
N ARG A 68 6.26 1.17 -6.54
CA ARG A 68 6.79 0.39 -7.66
C ARG A 68 7.57 -0.81 -7.09
N ASP A 69 7.20 -2.01 -7.52
CA ASP A 69 7.93 -3.24 -7.15
C ASP A 69 9.25 -3.39 -7.92
N GLU A 70 10.02 -4.43 -7.60
CA GLU A 70 11.30 -4.74 -8.26
C GLU A 70 11.19 -5.00 -9.77
N TYR A 71 9.99 -5.34 -10.26
CA TYR A 71 9.70 -5.60 -11.67
C TYR A 71 9.15 -4.38 -12.40
N GLY A 72 9.04 -3.23 -11.71
CA GLY A 72 8.49 -2.00 -12.27
C GLY A 72 6.98 -1.91 -12.27
N ASN A 73 6.26 -2.87 -11.66
CA ASN A 73 4.80 -2.81 -11.58
C ASN A 73 4.37 -1.81 -10.51
N LEU A 74 3.34 -1.03 -10.83
CA LEU A 74 2.72 -0.10 -9.90
C LEU A 74 1.64 -0.81 -9.08
N VAL A 75 1.72 -0.66 -7.77
CA VAL A 75 0.76 -1.20 -6.81
C VAL A 75 0.27 -0.07 -5.91
N ASP A 76 -1.04 0.15 -5.91
CA ASP A 76 -1.67 1.06 -4.95
C ASP A 76 -1.78 0.36 -3.60
N ILE A 77 -1.56 1.10 -2.51
CA ILE A 77 -1.51 0.55 -1.15
C ILE A 77 -2.10 1.54 -0.13
N MET A 78 -2.84 1.04 0.86
CA MET A 78 -3.42 1.86 1.94
C MET A 78 -3.58 1.09 3.25
N MET A 79 -3.52 1.81 4.37
CA MET A 79 -4.02 1.34 5.68
C MET A 79 -5.47 1.81 5.86
N SER A 80 -6.43 0.89 5.84
CA SER A 80 -7.84 1.27 5.89
C SER A 80 -8.73 0.21 6.53
N THR A 81 -10.01 0.56 6.75
CA THR A 81 -11.00 -0.38 7.27
C THR A 81 -11.66 -1.16 6.13
N PRO A 82 -12.15 -2.39 6.38
CA PRO A 82 -12.87 -3.17 5.36
C PRO A 82 -14.04 -2.41 4.73
N SER A 83 -14.74 -1.61 5.55
CA SER A 83 -15.87 -0.78 5.10
C SER A 83 -15.46 0.27 4.07
N PHE A 84 -14.33 0.95 4.30
CA PHE A 84 -13.82 1.97 3.38
C PHE A 84 -13.32 1.34 2.07
N VAL A 85 -12.60 0.23 2.15
CA VAL A 85 -12.12 -0.47 0.96
C VAL A 85 -13.29 -0.96 0.09
N SER A 86 -14.33 -1.51 0.71
CA SER A 86 -15.56 -1.91 0.00
C SER A 86 -16.22 -0.72 -0.71
N HIS A 87 -16.27 0.45 -0.06
CA HIS A 87 -16.78 1.68 -0.66
C HIS A 87 -15.96 2.12 -1.87
N VAL A 88 -14.62 2.15 -1.75
CA VAL A 88 -13.72 2.51 -2.86
C VAL A 88 -13.85 1.52 -4.01
N SER A 89 -13.87 0.21 -3.74
CA SER A 89 -14.04 -0.82 -4.78
C SER A 89 -15.33 -0.60 -5.59
N ARG A 90 -16.45 -0.29 -4.93
CA ARG A 90 -17.73 0.00 -5.61
C ARG A 90 -17.68 1.23 -6.50
N ILE A 91 -16.94 2.26 -6.12
CA ILE A 91 -16.81 3.48 -6.93
C ILE A 91 -15.94 3.20 -8.16
N VAL A 92 -14.87 2.43 -7.99
CA VAL A 92 -13.91 2.16 -9.07
C VAL A 92 -14.41 1.11 -10.05
N ASP A 93 -15.23 0.15 -9.63
CA ASP A 93 -15.87 -0.84 -10.52
C ASP A 93 -16.98 -0.23 -11.41
N CYS A 94 -17.31 1.06 -11.26
CA CYS A 94 -18.31 1.77 -12.06
C CYS A 94 -17.76 2.51 -13.30
N TYR A 95 -16.49 2.29 -13.66
CA TYR A 95 -15.84 2.88 -14.85
C TYR A 95 -15.32 1.83 -15.83
#